data_AF-A0A6J4PHA2-F1
#
_entry.id   AF-A0A6J4PHA2-F1
#
_cell.length_a   1.000
_cell.length_b   1.000
_cell.length_c   1.000
_cell.angle_alpha   90.00
_cell.angle_beta   90.00
_cell.angle_gamma   90.00
#
_symmetry.space_group_name_H-M   'P 1'
#
loop_
_entity.id
_entity.type
_entity.pdbx_description
1 polymer ?
#
loop_
_entity_poly.entity_id
_entity_poly.type
_entity_poly.pdbx_seq_one_letter_code
_entity_poly.pdbx_strand_id
1 'polypeptide(L)'
;MVIEEDSASAWQRFEDLRNANTGQFGPTEPAARPPVATGFEITKAMDVLPGTRAPEAATAAPKVTLNEVMVMTRRNNRACPLLPQWVEFHKQLPMPLVAGRTLVAPPPTDGAAWNGTSPMQKRLRLRDQIEWADRFGTLAAAFEFLSALPEEQWHHFSD
;
A
#
# COMPACT_ATOMS: atom_id res chain seq x y z
N MET A 1 -19.67 36.08 15.41
CA MET A 1 -19.34 36.94 14.26
C MET A 1 -18.20 36.25 13.53
N VAL A 2 -18.35 36.08 12.23
CA VAL A 2 -17.74 35.07 11.35
C VAL A 2 -16.20 35.15 11.33
N ILE A 3 -15.51 34.06 11.68
CA ILE A 3 -14.09 33.85 11.38
C ILE A 3 -14.04 32.85 10.22
N GLU A 4 -14.50 33.28 9.05
CA GLU A 4 -14.12 32.63 7.81
C GLU A 4 -12.80 33.30 7.42
N GLU A 5 -11.69 32.65 7.80
CA GLU A 5 -10.38 33.03 7.31
C GLU A 5 -10.35 32.71 5.82
N ASP A 6 -10.54 33.75 5.01
CA ASP A 6 -10.38 33.66 3.57
C ASP A 6 -9.00 33.08 3.26
N SER A 7 -8.94 32.17 2.29
CA SER A 7 -7.73 31.53 1.76
C SER A 7 -6.59 32.52 1.48
N ALA A 8 -6.91 33.76 1.11
CA ALA A 8 -5.95 34.84 0.93
C ALA A 8 -5.23 35.24 2.24
N SER A 9 -5.96 35.29 3.36
CA SER A 9 -5.42 35.65 4.69
C SER A 9 -4.50 34.56 5.26
N ALA A 10 -4.77 33.30 4.95
CA ALA A 10 -3.91 32.18 5.32
C ALA A 10 -2.57 32.23 4.57
N TRP A 11 -2.59 32.58 3.28
CA TRP A 11 -1.38 32.75 2.47
C TRP A 11 -0.52 33.90 2.97
N GLN A 12 -1.14 35.00 3.37
CA GLN A 12 -0.40 36.16 3.87
C GLN A 12 0.33 35.86 5.18
N ARG A 13 -0.31 35.11 6.10
CA ARG A 13 0.36 34.62 7.32
C ARG A 13 1.52 33.67 7.03
N PHE A 14 1.41 32.84 6.01
CA PHE A 14 2.51 31.97 5.60
C PHE A 14 3.71 32.79 5.09
N GLU A 15 3.48 33.82 4.29
CA GLU A 15 4.55 34.71 3.83
C GLU A 15 5.20 35.47 4.99
N ASP A 16 4.40 35.97 5.93
CA ASP A 16 4.89 36.64 7.14
C ASP A 16 5.79 35.72 7.99
N LEU A 17 5.37 34.46 8.20
CA LEU A 17 6.16 33.45 8.91
C LEU A 17 7.45 33.09 8.17
N ARG A 18 7.40 32.97 6.85
CA ARG A 18 8.58 32.69 6.03
C ARG A 18 9.58 33.84 6.11
N ASN A 19 9.11 35.08 5.98
CA ASN A 19 9.96 36.27 6.05
C ASN A 19 10.60 36.42 7.44
N ALA A 20 9.86 36.11 8.51
CA ALA A 20 10.39 36.10 9.88
C ALA A 20 11.49 35.05 10.08
N ASN A 21 11.37 33.87 9.47
CA ASN A 21 12.33 32.76 9.62
C ASN A 21 13.50 32.76 8.63
N THR A 22 13.47 33.59 7.58
CA THR A 22 14.50 33.57 6.53
C THR A 22 15.88 34.01 7.06
N GLY A 23 15.95 34.72 8.18
CA GLY A 23 17.22 35.16 8.80
C GLY A 23 17.81 34.22 9.85
N GLN A 24 17.14 33.11 10.21
CA GLN A 24 17.51 32.33 11.40
C GLN A 24 18.48 31.17 11.16
N PHE A 25 18.72 30.81 9.89
CA PHE A 25 19.64 29.73 9.54
C PHE A 25 20.98 30.33 9.09
N GLY A 26 22.05 30.05 9.85
CA GLY A 26 23.40 30.36 9.42
C GLY A 26 23.78 29.58 8.15
N PRO A 27 24.79 30.05 7.38
CA PRO A 27 25.29 29.32 6.22
C PRO A 27 25.72 27.92 6.66
N THR A 28 25.16 26.90 6.02
CA THR A 28 25.57 25.51 6.23
C THR A 28 26.96 25.36 5.62
N GLU A 29 27.99 25.37 6.47
CA GLU A 29 29.35 25.05 6.03
C GLU A 29 29.39 23.57 5.61
N PRO A 30 29.90 23.24 4.41
CA PRO A 30 30.08 21.86 4.01
C PRO A 30 31.16 21.24 4.91
N ALA A 31 30.80 20.14 5.60
CA ALA A 31 31.74 19.38 6.41
C ALA A 31 32.98 19.01 5.57
N ALA A 32 34.16 19.33 6.08
CA ALA A 32 35.42 19.02 5.41
C ALA A 32 35.54 17.50 5.17
N ARG A 33 35.83 17.13 3.92
CA ARG A 33 36.09 15.74 3.52
C ARG A 33 37.30 15.23 4.31
N PRO A 34 37.20 14.12 5.07
CA PRO A 34 38.35 13.55 5.74
C PRO A 34 39.40 13.11 4.70
N PRO A 35 40.70 13.19 5.03
CA PRO A 35 41.77 12.80 4.11
C PRO A 35 41.58 11.34 3.70
N VAL A 36 41.66 11.10 2.39
CA VAL A 36 41.53 9.77 1.79
C VAL A 36 42.73 8.94 2.24
N ALA A 37 42.53 8.08 3.24
CA ALA A 37 43.47 7.02 3.53
C ALA A 37 43.47 6.06 2.31
N THR A 38 44.58 6.01 1.61
CA THR A 38 44.86 5.00 0.60
C THR A 38 44.95 3.64 1.28
N GLY A 39 43.84 2.90 1.31
CA GLY A 39 43.80 1.55 1.85
C GLY A 39 42.43 1.19 2.42
N PHE A 40 41.45 0.96 1.56
CA PHE A 40 40.32 0.13 1.95
C PHE A 40 40.74 -1.32 1.73
N GLU A 41 41.04 -2.03 2.82
CA GLU A 41 41.20 -3.49 2.77
C GLU A 41 39.87 -4.13 2.33
N ILE A 42 39.96 -5.06 1.39
CA ILE A 42 38.83 -5.88 0.95
C ILE A 42 38.35 -6.68 2.15
N THR A 43 37.11 -6.47 2.57
CA THR A 43 36.47 -7.26 3.62
C THR A 43 36.48 -8.74 3.24
N LYS A 44 37.32 -9.53 3.92
CA LYS A 44 37.27 -10.99 3.84
C LYS A 44 35.94 -11.45 4.46
N ALA A 45 35.15 -12.19 3.69
CA ALA A 45 33.99 -12.90 4.22
C ALA A 45 34.46 -13.87 5.30
N MET A 46 33.80 -13.86 6.46
CA MET A 46 34.01 -14.90 7.46
C MET A 46 33.58 -16.25 6.87
N ASP A 47 34.49 -17.23 6.88
CA ASP A 47 34.16 -18.62 6.65
C ASP A 47 33.09 -19.07 7.65
N VAL A 48 31.96 -19.50 7.11
CA VAL A 48 30.86 -20.07 7.89
C VAL A 48 31.31 -21.46 8.35
N LEU A 49 31.33 -21.67 9.67
CA LEU A 49 31.56 -22.98 10.30
C LEU A 49 30.70 -24.07 9.62
N PRO A 50 31.25 -25.25 9.28
CA PRO A 50 30.47 -26.33 8.71
C PRO A 50 29.68 -27.00 9.84
N GLY A 51 28.43 -26.59 10.05
CA GLY A 51 27.69 -27.11 11.20
C GLY A 51 26.18 -26.90 11.24
N THR A 52 25.60 -26.08 10.37
CA THR A 52 24.14 -25.95 10.30
C THR A 52 23.71 -25.95 8.84
N ARG A 53 23.33 -27.14 8.35
CA ARG A 53 22.52 -27.28 7.15
C ARG A 53 21.21 -26.53 7.43
N ALA A 54 21.15 -25.27 6.99
CA ALA A 54 19.89 -24.58 6.81
C ALA A 54 19.00 -25.49 5.95
N PRO A 55 17.71 -25.68 6.28
CA PRO A 55 16.85 -26.50 5.46
C PRO A 55 16.86 -25.87 4.07
N GLU A 56 17.11 -26.72 3.06
CA GLU A 56 16.96 -26.40 1.65
C GLU A 56 15.78 -25.46 1.49
N ALA A 57 16.07 -24.25 1.02
CA ALA A 57 15.06 -23.35 0.52
C ALA A 57 14.43 -24.06 -0.66
N ALA A 58 13.37 -24.81 -0.35
CA ALA A 58 12.48 -25.40 -1.32
C ALA A 58 12.16 -24.29 -2.32
N THR A 59 12.44 -24.56 -3.59
CA THR A 59 11.99 -23.78 -4.74
C THR A 59 10.46 -23.73 -4.70
N ALA A 60 9.91 -22.87 -3.86
CA ALA A 60 8.50 -22.56 -3.83
C ALA A 60 8.23 -21.69 -5.06
N ALA A 61 7.21 -22.08 -5.83
CA ALA A 61 6.64 -21.29 -6.93
C ALA A 61 6.56 -19.80 -6.57
N PRO A 62 6.64 -18.86 -7.54
CA PRO A 62 6.58 -17.44 -7.26
C PRO A 62 5.33 -17.16 -6.41
N LYS A 63 5.55 -16.87 -5.12
CA LYS A 63 4.48 -16.53 -4.20
C LYS A 63 4.03 -15.15 -4.61
N VAL A 64 2.85 -15.06 -5.24
CA VAL A 64 2.20 -13.78 -5.52
C VAL A 64 2.26 -12.95 -4.23
N THR A 65 2.89 -11.78 -4.29
CA THR A 65 3.10 -10.97 -3.09
C THR A 65 1.95 -9.99 -2.91
N LEU A 66 1.63 -9.63 -1.66
CA LEU A 66 0.60 -8.63 -1.36
C LEU A 66 0.83 -7.33 -2.16
N ASN A 67 2.07 -6.88 -2.22
CA ASN A 67 2.44 -5.67 -2.95
C ASN A 67 2.17 -5.78 -4.46
N GLU A 68 2.39 -6.95 -5.05
CA GLU A 68 2.13 -7.19 -6.47
C GLU A 68 0.64 -7.07 -6.79
N VAL A 69 -0.23 -7.69 -5.98
CA VAL A 69 -1.69 -7.56 -6.12
C VAL A 69 -2.12 -6.11 -5.93
N MET A 70 -1.54 -5.42 -4.95
CA MET A 70 -1.85 -4.01 -4.64
C MET A 70 -1.41 -3.05 -5.74
N VAL A 71 -0.27 -3.30 -6.40
CA VAL A 71 0.18 -2.51 -7.55
C VAL A 71 -0.72 -2.78 -8.75
N MET A 72 -1.03 -4.05 -9.01
CA MET A 72 -1.88 -4.45 -10.12
C MET A 72 -3.28 -3.83 -10.03
N THR A 73 -3.90 -3.85 -8.86
CA THR A 73 -5.25 -3.28 -8.63
C THR A 73 -5.29 -1.75 -8.74
N ARG A 74 -4.14 -1.07 -8.70
CA ARG A 74 -4.03 0.39 -8.86
C ARG A 74 -3.62 0.82 -10.26
N ARG A 75 -3.29 -0.11 -11.15
CA ARG A 75 -2.97 0.21 -12.56
C ARG A 75 -4.15 0.95 -13.20
N ASN A 76 -3.85 1.79 -14.19
CA ASN A 76 -4.85 2.56 -14.95
C ASN A 76 -5.79 3.41 -14.08
N ASN A 77 -5.37 3.82 -12.88
CA ASN A 77 -6.19 4.58 -11.93
C ASN A 77 -7.48 3.84 -11.48
N ARG A 78 -7.43 2.50 -11.45
CA ARG A 78 -8.51 1.65 -10.93
C ARG A 78 -8.70 1.87 -9.42
N ALA A 79 -9.96 1.96 -8.99
CA ALA A 79 -10.34 2.05 -7.57
C ALA A 79 -10.72 0.68 -7.02
N CYS A 80 -11.68 0.03 -7.67
CA CYS A 80 -12.23 -1.26 -7.28
C CYS A 80 -12.94 -1.93 -8.47
N PRO A 81 -13.17 -3.24 -8.44
CA PRO A 81 -14.11 -3.88 -9.37
C PRO A 81 -15.52 -3.28 -9.24
N LEU A 82 -16.32 -3.37 -10.30
CA LEU A 82 -17.74 -3.03 -10.24
C LEU A 82 -18.47 -3.96 -9.25
N LEU A 83 -19.58 -3.46 -8.70
CA LEU A 83 -20.36 -4.14 -7.67
C LEU A 83 -20.65 -5.64 -7.94
N PRO A 84 -21.13 -6.09 -9.13
CA PRO A 84 -21.38 -7.51 -9.37
C PRO A 84 -20.10 -8.35 -9.20
N GLN A 85 -18.97 -7.88 -9.72
CA GLN A 85 -17.72 -8.64 -9.70
C GLN A 85 -17.06 -8.57 -8.33
N TRP A 86 -17.28 -7.49 -7.61
CA TRP A 86 -16.82 -7.36 -6.25
C TRP A 86 -17.58 -8.28 -5.29
N VAL A 87 -18.88 -8.49 -5.51
CA VAL A 87 -19.65 -9.49 -4.76
C VAL A 87 -19.15 -10.91 -5.05
N GLU A 88 -18.86 -11.24 -6.31
CA GLU A 88 -18.26 -12.54 -6.67
C GLU A 88 -16.87 -12.73 -6.05
N PHE A 89 -16.03 -11.70 -6.06
CA PHE A 89 -14.74 -11.72 -5.39
C PHE A 89 -14.88 -12.00 -3.89
N HIS A 90 -15.83 -11.35 -3.21
CA HIS A 90 -16.04 -11.55 -1.77
C HIS A 90 -16.47 -12.98 -1.44
N LYS A 91 -17.28 -13.62 -2.29
CA LYS A 91 -17.68 -15.03 -2.13
C LYS A 91 -16.52 -16.01 -2.24
N GLN A 92 -15.46 -15.65 -2.97
CA GLN A 92 -14.25 -16.48 -3.09
C GLN A 92 -13.32 -16.37 -1.87
N LEU A 93 -13.54 -15.38 -1.00
CA LEU A 93 -12.72 -15.22 0.20
C LEU A 93 -13.11 -16.28 1.26
N PRO A 94 -12.11 -16.86 1.94
CA PRO A 94 -12.37 -17.87 2.95
C PRO A 94 -13.06 -17.25 4.16
N MET A 95 -13.98 -18.02 4.76
CA MET A 95 -14.62 -17.74 6.05
C MET A 95 -14.10 -18.73 7.11
N PRO A 96 -12.86 -18.55 7.61
CA PRO A 96 -12.27 -19.50 8.54
C PRO A 96 -12.95 -19.42 9.91
N LEU A 97 -13.17 -20.59 10.51
CA LEU A 97 -13.65 -20.72 11.88
C LEU A 97 -12.43 -20.69 12.82
N VAL A 98 -12.27 -19.60 13.58
CA VAL A 98 -11.17 -19.43 14.55
C VAL A 98 -11.76 -19.33 15.94
N ALA A 99 -11.33 -20.21 16.85
CA ALA A 99 -11.78 -20.24 18.25
C ALA A 99 -13.32 -20.24 18.42
N GLY A 100 -14.03 -20.99 17.57
CA GLY A 100 -15.50 -21.08 17.60
C GLY A 100 -16.24 -19.87 17.05
N ARG A 101 -15.55 -18.89 16.46
CA ARG A 101 -16.13 -17.73 15.77
C ARG A 101 -15.80 -17.77 14.28
N THR A 102 -16.79 -17.59 13.44
CA THR A 102 -16.57 -17.44 11.98
C THR A 102 -16.02 -16.05 11.73
N LEU A 103 -14.78 -15.98 11.28
CA LEU A 103 -14.18 -14.74 10.82
C LEU A 103 -14.70 -14.44 9.42
N VAL A 104 -15.35 -13.29 9.27
CA VAL A 104 -15.98 -12.87 8.01
C VAL A 104 -15.10 -11.81 7.35
N ALA A 105 -14.79 -12.00 6.07
CA ALA A 105 -14.06 -11.03 5.28
C ALA A 105 -14.84 -9.71 5.20
N PRO A 106 -14.16 -8.55 5.14
CA PRO A 106 -14.82 -7.24 5.02
C PRO A 106 -15.83 -7.27 3.86
N PRO A 107 -17.12 -6.96 4.09
CA PRO A 107 -18.11 -7.03 3.02
C PRO A 107 -17.84 -5.94 1.96
N PRO A 108 -18.23 -6.18 0.70
CA PRO A 108 -18.25 -5.13 -0.31
C PRO A 108 -19.24 -4.03 0.11
N THR A 109 -19.05 -2.83 -0.42
CA THR A 109 -19.99 -1.72 -0.17
C THR A 109 -21.37 -2.07 -0.73
N ASP A 110 -22.40 -1.95 0.10
CA ASP A 110 -23.79 -2.22 -0.29
C ASP A 110 -24.20 -1.41 -1.52
N GLY A 111 -25.02 -1.99 -2.41
CA GLY A 111 -25.43 -1.33 -3.65
C GLY A 111 -26.12 0.03 -3.46
N ALA A 112 -26.87 0.21 -2.36
CA ALA A 112 -27.45 1.51 -2.01
C ALA A 112 -26.41 2.53 -1.53
N ALA A 113 -25.36 2.07 -0.82
CA ALA A 113 -24.26 2.91 -0.33
C ALA A 113 -23.18 3.15 -1.40
N TRP A 114 -23.17 2.37 -2.47
CA TRP A 114 -22.17 2.41 -3.54
C TRP A 114 -22.01 3.81 -4.16
N ASN A 115 -23.15 4.44 -4.49
CA ASN A 115 -23.19 5.73 -5.15
C ASN A 115 -22.79 6.89 -4.21
N GLY A 116 -22.98 6.72 -2.91
CA GLY A 116 -22.59 7.71 -1.89
C GLY A 116 -21.17 7.54 -1.35
N THR A 117 -20.50 6.42 -1.67
CA THR A 117 -19.15 6.11 -1.19
C THR A 117 -18.11 6.66 -2.16
N SER A 118 -17.11 7.38 -1.65
CA SER A 118 -16.06 7.93 -2.52
C SER A 118 -15.20 6.82 -3.15
N PRO A 119 -14.62 7.02 -4.35
CA PRO A 119 -13.71 6.04 -4.97
C PRO A 119 -12.53 5.65 -4.06
N MET A 120 -12.06 6.58 -3.22
CA MET A 120 -11.01 6.30 -2.23
C MET A 120 -11.47 5.31 -1.15
N GLN A 121 -12.69 5.49 -0.61
CA GLN A 121 -13.24 4.55 0.37
C GLN A 121 -13.44 3.16 -0.23
N LYS A 122 -13.88 3.08 -1.50
CA LYS A 122 -13.99 1.81 -2.22
C LYS A 122 -12.63 1.11 -2.37
N ARG A 123 -11.59 1.85 -2.74
CA ARG A 123 -10.21 1.32 -2.83
C ARG A 123 -9.69 0.80 -1.49
N LEU A 124 -9.97 1.50 -0.39
CA LEU A 124 -9.57 1.06 0.95
C LEU A 124 -10.24 -0.25 1.33
N ARG A 125 -11.54 -0.42 1.03
CA ARG A 125 -12.26 -1.67 1.26
C ARG A 125 -11.68 -2.83 0.46
N LEU A 126 -11.35 -2.61 -0.81
CA LEU A 126 -10.70 -3.64 -1.62
C LEU A 126 -9.34 -4.03 -1.03
N ARG A 127 -8.54 -3.06 -0.59
CA ARG A 127 -7.28 -3.35 0.11
C ARG A 127 -7.50 -4.26 1.31
N ASP A 128 -8.44 -3.92 2.19
CA ASP A 128 -8.69 -4.70 3.41
C ASP A 128 -9.05 -6.16 3.08
N GLN A 129 -9.76 -6.40 1.97
CA GLN A 129 -10.06 -7.75 1.48
C GLN A 129 -8.84 -8.47 0.88
N ILE A 130 -7.94 -7.77 0.19
CA ILE A 130 -6.69 -8.35 -0.31
C ILE A 130 -5.79 -8.72 0.87
N GLU A 131 -5.67 -7.86 1.88
CA GLU A 131 -4.96 -8.16 3.13
C GLU A 131 -5.59 -9.35 3.86
N TRP A 132 -6.92 -9.50 3.83
CA TRP A 132 -7.60 -10.68 4.33
C TRP A 132 -7.15 -11.95 3.59
N ALA A 133 -7.15 -11.91 2.25
CA ALA A 133 -6.73 -13.03 1.43
C ALA A 133 -5.27 -13.43 1.71
N ASP A 134 -4.38 -12.46 1.95
CA ASP A 134 -2.99 -12.70 2.35
C ASP A 134 -2.90 -13.42 3.71
N ARG A 135 -3.63 -12.94 4.72
CA ARG A 135 -3.64 -13.55 6.07
C ARG A 135 -4.11 -15.00 6.09
N PHE A 136 -5.01 -15.38 5.19
CA PHE A 136 -5.59 -16.71 5.11
C PHE A 136 -5.06 -17.56 3.94
N GLY A 137 -4.04 -17.09 3.24
CA GLY A 137 -3.34 -17.85 2.20
C GLY A 137 -4.11 -18.03 0.89
N THR A 138 -5.16 -17.24 0.64
CA THR A 138 -5.96 -17.26 -0.60
C THR A 138 -5.60 -16.13 -1.56
N LEU A 139 -4.45 -15.48 -1.34
CA LEU A 139 -3.99 -14.34 -2.15
C LEU A 139 -3.78 -14.69 -3.63
N ALA A 140 -3.29 -15.90 -3.93
CA ALA A 140 -3.08 -16.34 -5.31
C ALA A 140 -4.40 -16.42 -6.09
N ALA A 141 -5.43 -17.03 -5.50
CA ALA A 141 -6.77 -17.10 -6.10
C ALA A 141 -7.38 -15.70 -6.27
N ALA A 142 -7.20 -14.83 -5.27
CA ALA A 142 -7.63 -13.43 -5.35
C ALA A 142 -6.95 -12.68 -6.51
N PHE A 143 -5.64 -12.89 -6.71
CA PHE A 143 -4.89 -12.28 -7.79
C PHE A 143 -5.31 -12.81 -9.17
N GLU A 144 -5.50 -14.12 -9.31
CA GLU A 144 -6.00 -14.73 -10.55
C GLU A 144 -7.37 -14.16 -10.92
N PHE A 145 -8.30 -14.08 -9.97
CA PHE A 145 -9.62 -13.49 -10.19
C PHE A 145 -9.52 -12.04 -10.66
N LEU A 146 -8.78 -11.20 -9.94
CA LEU A 146 -8.65 -9.78 -10.27
C LEU A 146 -7.95 -9.59 -11.61
N SER A 147 -6.96 -10.43 -11.96
CA SER A 147 -6.20 -10.33 -13.21
C SER A 147 -7.00 -10.76 -14.44
N ALA A 148 -8.00 -11.62 -14.25
CA ALA A 148 -8.93 -12.02 -15.29
C ALA A 148 -10.00 -10.96 -15.60
N LEU A 149 -10.22 -9.97 -14.71
CA LEU A 149 -11.23 -8.94 -14.92
C LEU A 149 -10.80 -7.93 -16.01
N PRO A 150 -11.64 -7.74 -17.06
CA PRO A 150 -11.37 -6.75 -18.09
C PRO A 150 -11.58 -5.32 -17.54
N GLU A 151 -10.99 -4.32 -18.18
CA GLU A 151 -10.94 -2.93 -17.67
C GLU A 151 -12.33 -2.32 -17.46
N GLU A 152 -13.30 -2.68 -18.30
CA GLU A 152 -14.68 -2.18 -18.24
C GLU A 152 -15.42 -2.65 -16.99
N GLN A 153 -14.89 -3.66 -16.30
CA GLN A 153 -15.43 -4.18 -15.05
C GLN A 153 -14.75 -3.57 -13.82
N TRP A 154 -13.91 -2.56 -14.02
CA TRP A 154 -13.32 -1.74 -12.97
C TRP A 154 -13.98 -0.38 -12.91
N HIS A 155 -14.11 0.14 -11.70
CA HIS A 155 -14.46 1.52 -11.43
C HIS A 155 -13.19 2.35 -11.29
N HIS A 156 -13.13 3.48 -12.00
CA HIS A 156 -12.01 4.40 -12.00
C HIS A 156 -12.28 5.60 -11.10
N PHE A 157 -11.22 6.31 -10.70
CA PHE A 157 -11.37 7.57 -9.95
C PHE A 157 -11.93 8.72 -10.79
N SER A 158 -11.97 8.56 -12.11
CA SER A 158 -12.40 9.58 -13.07
C SER A 158 -13.89 9.52 -13.40
N ASP A 159 -14.59 8.47 -12.93
CA ASP A 159 -16.04 8.24 -13.13
C ASP A 159 -16.91 8.96 -12.09
#